data_AF-A0A9P6MDN4-F1
#
_entry.id   AF-A0A9P6MDN4-F1
#
_cell.length_a   1.000
_cell.length_b   1.000
_cell.length_c   1.000
_cell.angle_alpha   90.00
_cell.angle_beta   90.00
_cell.angle_gamma   90.00
#
_symmetry.space_group_name_H-M   'P 1'
#
loop_
_entity.id
_entity.type
_entity.pdbx_description
1 polymer ?
#
loop_
_entity_poly.entity_id
_entity_poly.type
_entity_poly.pdbx_seq_one_letter_code
_entity_poly.pdbx_strand_id
1 'polypeptide(L)'
;MAPTPQQENNQRIYDSVQKELKEVDKRIHRLEEAMEELKALTQPQATKKLSKGNGPHDSSKQPLSLKITADMPRFESNSDPREFLDKVKHLVTAYIGRESFEKYCDRYLSYLTVSEFHRQLLEEEFNQRTEPLTWDACETIFLRIALNEQERIAQVKALLETGRKDNESFRQFAMRIARDIRIYGVKDDNEMVLTLLGATVSDDLLNQMVTRLQARKPDAVTFTSISDFTKTLSGFVGPNSARDKSSGGPIRKGQEKPRFSPIDKKAHENADNRNNGPSFY
;
A
#
# COMPACT_ATOMS: atom_id res chain seq x y z
N MET A 1 -27.62 5.44 -57.73
CA MET A 1 -26.25 5.90 -57.40
C MET A 1 -25.55 4.74 -56.72
N ALA A 2 -24.38 4.33 -57.22
CA ALA A 2 -23.60 3.26 -56.59
C ALA A 2 -22.92 3.80 -55.32
N PRO A 3 -22.83 3.01 -54.24
CA PRO A 3 -22.10 3.41 -53.05
C PRO A 3 -20.62 3.65 -53.38
N THR A 4 -20.03 4.64 -52.72
CA THR A 4 -18.60 4.93 -52.88
C THR A 4 -17.76 3.83 -52.21
N PRO A 5 -16.52 3.56 -52.67
CA PRO A 5 -15.64 2.58 -52.03
C PRO A 5 -15.43 2.82 -50.52
N GLN A 6 -15.51 4.07 -50.09
CA GLN A 6 -15.41 4.44 -48.67
C GLN A 6 -16.67 4.06 -47.88
N GLN A 7 -17.85 4.16 -48.47
CA GLN A 7 -19.10 3.67 -47.86
C GLN A 7 -19.10 2.15 -47.73
N GLU A 8 -18.58 1.43 -48.73
CA GLU A 8 -18.45 -0.03 -48.65
C GLU A 8 -17.47 -0.47 -47.55
N ASN A 9 -16.34 0.23 -47.40
CA ASN A 9 -15.39 -0.06 -46.33
C ASN A 9 -15.98 0.22 -44.93
N ASN A 10 -16.68 1.34 -44.77
CA ASN A 10 -17.34 1.68 -43.51
C ASN A 10 -18.44 0.66 -43.16
N GLN A 11 -19.18 0.17 -44.16
CA GLN A 11 -20.18 -0.87 -43.95
C GLN A 11 -19.56 -2.19 -43.49
N ARG A 12 -18.43 -2.61 -44.08
CA ARG A 12 -17.71 -3.82 -43.65
C ARG A 12 -17.21 -3.72 -42.20
N ILE A 13 -16.69 -2.56 -41.80
CA ILE A 13 -16.25 -2.32 -40.43
C ILE A 13 -17.46 -2.42 -39.48
N TYR A 14 -18.58 -1.79 -39.83
CA TYR A 14 -19.80 -1.84 -39.05
C TYR A 14 -20.31 -3.27 -38.85
N ASP A 15 -20.37 -4.06 -39.94
CA ASP A 15 -20.83 -5.45 -39.89
C ASP A 15 -19.89 -6.34 -39.06
N SER A 16 -18.58 -6.09 -39.11
CA SER A 16 -17.59 -6.79 -38.28
C SER A 16 -17.81 -6.50 -36.79
N VAL A 17 -18.00 -5.23 -36.41
CA VAL A 17 -18.26 -4.82 -35.03
C VAL A 17 -19.59 -5.42 -34.52
N GLN A 18 -20.63 -5.41 -35.35
CA GLN A 18 -21.93 -6.02 -35.01
C GLN A 18 -21.82 -7.53 -34.78
N LYS A 19 -20.96 -8.22 -35.53
CA LYS A 19 -20.72 -9.65 -35.34
C LYS A 19 -20.00 -9.94 -34.03
N GLU A 20 -19.00 -9.13 -33.69
CA GLU A 20 -18.27 -9.26 -32.42
C GLU A 20 -19.16 -8.98 -31.21
N LEU A 21 -20.00 -7.93 -31.28
CA LEU A 21 -20.98 -7.62 -30.22
C LEU A 21 -21.91 -8.80 -29.95
N LYS A 22 -22.45 -9.44 -31.00
CA LYS A 22 -23.30 -10.63 -30.85
C LYS A 22 -22.57 -11.82 -30.21
N GLU A 23 -21.26 -11.96 -30.43
CA GLU A 23 -20.48 -13.03 -29.81
C GLU A 23 -20.17 -12.74 -28.34
N VAL A 24 -19.94 -11.46 -27.99
CA VAL A 24 -19.81 -11.03 -26.59
C VAL A 24 -21.10 -11.27 -25.82
N ASP A 25 -22.27 -10.93 -26.38
CA ASP A 25 -23.57 -11.18 -25.73
C ASP A 25 -23.79 -12.67 -25.44
N LYS A 26 -23.43 -13.55 -26.38
CA LYS A 26 -23.49 -15.00 -26.17
C LYS A 26 -22.57 -15.47 -25.04
N ARG A 27 -21.37 -14.87 -24.92
CA ARG A 27 -20.43 -15.21 -23.85
C ARG A 27 -20.95 -14.76 -22.49
N ILE A 28 -21.56 -13.57 -22.42
CA ILE A 28 -22.21 -13.08 -21.18
C ILE A 28 -23.30 -14.06 -20.76
N HIS A 29 -24.18 -14.46 -21.68
CA HIS A 29 -25.27 -15.38 -21.33
C HIS A 29 -24.77 -16.74 -20.80
N ARG A 30 -23.73 -17.31 -21.40
CA ARG A 30 -23.11 -18.56 -20.89
C ARG A 30 -22.49 -18.41 -19.50
N LEU A 31 -21.94 -17.24 -19.19
CA LEU A 31 -21.39 -16.95 -17.87
C LEU A 31 -22.50 -16.82 -16.82
N GLU A 32 -23.62 -16.20 -17.18
CA GLU A 32 -24.80 -16.11 -16.31
C GLU A 32 -25.37 -17.51 -15.98
N GLU A 33 -25.48 -18.40 -16.97
CA GLU A 33 -25.89 -19.79 -16.77
C GLU A 33 -24.94 -20.53 -15.81
N ALA A 34 -23.61 -20.42 -16.03
CA ALA A 34 -22.62 -21.04 -15.17
C ALA A 34 -22.64 -20.50 -13.72
N MET A 35 -22.95 -19.21 -13.55
CA MET A 35 -23.10 -18.61 -12.23
C MET A 35 -24.34 -19.14 -11.49
N GLU A 36 -25.45 -19.37 -12.17
CA GLU A 36 -26.64 -19.96 -11.56
C GLU A 36 -26.43 -21.44 -11.18
N GLU A 37 -25.68 -22.20 -11.97
CA GLU A 37 -25.27 -23.57 -11.61
C GLU A 37 -24.40 -23.59 -10.34
N LEU A 38 -23.45 -22.66 -10.21
CA LEU A 38 -22.61 -22.53 -9.00
C LEU A 38 -23.43 -22.14 -7.76
N LYS A 39 -24.45 -21.29 -7.91
CA LYS A 39 -25.39 -20.97 -6.82
C LYS A 39 -26.22 -22.17 -6.39
N ALA A 40 -26.64 -23.01 -7.35
CA ALA A 40 -27.37 -24.24 -7.04
C ALA A 40 -26.51 -25.24 -6.25
N LEU A 41 -25.19 -25.30 -6.54
CA LEU A 41 -24.24 -26.16 -5.83
C LEU A 41 -23.85 -25.67 -4.43
N THR A 42 -24.05 -24.38 -4.14
CA THR A 42 -23.71 -23.76 -2.85
C THR A 42 -24.89 -23.66 -1.88
N GLN A 43 -26.10 -24.10 -2.28
CA GLN A 43 -27.20 -24.27 -1.32
C GLN A 43 -26.86 -25.38 -0.31
N PRO A 44 -26.87 -25.08 1.01
CA PRO A 44 -26.52 -26.06 2.02
C PRO A 44 -27.55 -27.19 2.03
N GLN A 45 -27.14 -28.40 1.64
CA GLN A 45 -27.93 -29.59 1.89
C GLN A 45 -28.13 -29.73 3.40
N ALA A 46 -29.38 -29.70 3.83
CA ALA A 46 -29.77 -29.96 5.22
C ALA A 46 -29.25 -31.33 5.64
N THR A 47 -28.14 -31.34 6.38
CA THR A 47 -27.54 -32.55 6.91
C THR A 47 -28.45 -33.12 8.00
N LYS A 48 -29.02 -34.30 7.71
CA LYS A 48 -29.72 -35.14 8.68
C LYS A 48 -28.78 -35.42 9.86
N LYS A 49 -29.20 -34.97 11.06
CA LYS A 49 -28.58 -35.32 12.34
C LYS A 49 -28.43 -36.83 12.49
N LEU A 50 -27.22 -37.30 12.74
CA LEU A 50 -26.96 -38.62 13.30
C LEU A 50 -25.88 -38.54 14.40
N SER A 51 -26.36 -38.73 15.62
CA SER A 51 -25.78 -39.46 16.75
C SER A 51 -24.33 -39.18 17.23
N LYS A 52 -24.29 -38.61 18.45
CA LYS A 52 -23.48 -39.00 19.64
C LYS A 52 -22.21 -39.84 19.40
N GLY A 53 -21.09 -39.26 19.79
CA GLY A 53 -19.90 -39.95 20.30
C GLY A 53 -19.23 -39.09 21.37
N ASN A 54 -19.26 -39.56 22.62
CA ASN A 54 -18.58 -38.95 23.77
C ASN A 54 -17.07 -39.21 23.69
N GLY A 55 -16.27 -38.17 23.89
CA GLY A 55 -14.84 -38.23 24.19
C GLY A 55 -14.48 -37.04 25.11
N PRO A 56 -13.60 -37.23 26.12
CA PRO A 56 -13.50 -36.32 27.26
C PRO A 56 -12.58 -35.12 26.97
N HIS A 57 -13.05 -33.95 27.43
CA HIS A 57 -12.35 -32.70 27.74
C HIS A 57 -10.88 -32.53 27.33
N ASP A 58 -10.62 -31.50 26.52
CA ASP A 58 -9.53 -30.59 26.85
C ASP A 58 -9.85 -29.14 26.46
N SER A 59 -9.67 -28.26 27.45
CA SER A 59 -9.57 -26.81 27.39
C SER A 59 -10.73 -25.99 26.79
N SER A 60 -11.56 -25.48 27.71
CA SER A 60 -12.40 -24.30 27.52
C SER A 60 -11.61 -23.11 26.95
N LYS A 61 -11.54 -22.96 25.64
CA LYS A 61 -11.35 -21.65 25.02
C LYS A 61 -12.70 -20.97 25.04
N GLN A 62 -13.00 -20.26 26.14
CA GLN A 62 -14.00 -19.21 26.05
C GLN A 62 -13.64 -18.35 24.83
N PRO A 63 -14.57 -18.05 23.91
CA PRO A 63 -14.28 -17.11 22.85
C PRO A 63 -13.92 -15.80 23.53
N LEU A 64 -12.64 -15.44 23.53
CA LEU A 64 -12.19 -14.13 23.98
C LEU A 64 -13.00 -13.12 23.17
N SER A 65 -13.93 -12.45 23.85
CA SER A 65 -14.74 -11.41 23.28
C SER A 65 -13.79 -10.29 22.86
N LEU A 66 -13.83 -9.92 21.58
CA LEU A 66 -13.05 -8.79 21.10
C LEU A 66 -13.54 -7.55 21.86
N LYS A 67 -12.62 -6.77 22.41
CA LYS A 67 -12.96 -5.50 23.04
C LYS A 67 -13.10 -4.47 21.93
N ILE A 68 -14.32 -4.07 21.63
CA ILE A 68 -14.61 -3.16 20.52
C ILE A 68 -15.40 -1.98 21.05
N THR A 69 -14.94 -0.77 20.71
CA THR A 69 -15.60 0.49 21.08
C THR A 69 -16.34 1.07 19.88
N ALA A 70 -17.26 2.01 20.15
CA ALA A 70 -18.01 2.69 19.08
C ALA A 70 -17.09 3.51 18.16
N ASP A 71 -15.94 3.97 18.67
CA ASP A 71 -14.99 4.82 17.95
C ASP A 71 -14.04 4.04 17.02
N MET A 72 -14.11 2.71 17.00
CA MET A 72 -13.27 1.90 16.13
C MET A 72 -13.67 2.08 14.65
N PRO A 73 -12.68 2.14 13.74
CA PRO A 73 -12.97 2.33 12.32
C PRO A 73 -13.81 1.16 11.78
N ARG A 74 -14.77 1.48 10.93
CA ARG A 74 -15.63 0.51 10.25
C ARG A 74 -15.39 0.59 8.75
N PHE A 75 -15.30 -0.57 8.11
CA PHE A 75 -15.20 -0.62 6.66
C PHE A 75 -16.57 -0.79 6.02
N GLU A 76 -16.92 0.15 5.15
CA GLU A 76 -18.07 0.11 4.27
C GLU A 76 -17.59 -0.06 2.82
N SER A 77 -18.41 -0.66 1.94
CA SER A 77 -17.99 -1.00 0.57
C SER A 77 -17.58 0.19 -0.30
N ASN A 78 -17.99 1.40 0.07
CA ASN A 78 -17.67 2.67 -0.60
C ASN A 78 -16.49 3.42 0.06
N SER A 79 -15.91 2.88 1.13
CA SER A 79 -14.78 3.47 1.83
C SER A 79 -13.46 3.14 1.14
N ASP A 80 -12.44 4.00 1.28
CA ASP A 80 -11.09 3.64 0.86
C ASP A 80 -10.54 2.53 1.78
N PRO A 81 -10.27 1.32 1.24
CA PRO A 81 -9.80 0.21 2.05
C PRO A 81 -8.42 0.46 2.68
N ARG A 82 -7.58 1.34 2.12
CA ARG A 82 -6.26 1.64 2.69
C ARG A 82 -6.36 2.55 3.88
N GLU A 83 -7.16 3.61 3.76
CA GLU A 83 -7.39 4.52 4.87
C GLU A 83 -8.02 3.77 6.04
N PHE A 84 -8.94 2.84 5.76
CA PHE A 84 -9.47 1.92 6.76
C PHE A 84 -8.37 1.08 7.42
N LEU A 85 -7.52 0.40 6.65
CA LEU A 85 -6.45 -0.44 7.19
C LEU A 85 -5.43 0.34 8.01
N ASP A 86 -5.05 1.54 7.57
CA ASP A 86 -4.14 2.41 8.32
C ASP A 86 -4.77 2.85 9.67
N LYS A 87 -6.07 3.19 9.67
CA LYS A 87 -6.82 3.49 10.90
C LYS A 87 -6.92 2.26 11.81
N VAL A 88 -7.20 1.08 11.28
CA VAL A 88 -7.25 -0.17 12.05
C VAL A 88 -5.90 -0.43 12.70
N LYS A 89 -4.82 -0.42 11.91
CA LYS A 89 -3.46 -0.65 12.40
C LYS A 89 -3.08 0.35 13.48
N HIS A 90 -3.43 1.63 13.35
CA HIS A 90 -3.08 2.64 14.32
C HIS A 90 -3.94 2.57 15.59
N LEU A 91 -5.27 2.67 15.43
CA LEU A 91 -6.21 2.81 16.55
C LEU A 91 -6.39 1.51 17.33
N VAL A 92 -6.51 0.37 16.65
CA VAL A 92 -6.69 -0.92 17.35
C VAL A 92 -5.40 -1.27 18.08
N THR A 93 -4.22 -1.12 17.44
CA THR A 93 -2.93 -1.34 18.11
C THR A 93 -2.75 -0.46 19.34
N ALA A 94 -3.12 0.83 19.24
CA ALA A 94 -3.05 1.74 20.39
C ALA A 94 -3.98 1.29 21.54
N TYR A 95 -5.14 0.73 21.21
CA TYR A 95 -6.14 0.31 22.19
C TYR A 95 -5.82 -1.01 22.88
N ILE A 96 -5.38 -2.04 22.15
CA ILE A 96 -5.15 -3.40 22.72
C ILE A 96 -3.68 -3.77 22.91
N GLY A 97 -2.77 -2.91 22.44
CA GLY A 97 -1.34 -3.18 22.42
C GLY A 97 -0.90 -3.99 21.20
N ARG A 98 0.37 -3.81 20.81
CA ARG A 98 0.96 -4.39 19.60
C ARG A 98 0.91 -5.92 19.57
N GLU A 99 1.30 -6.59 20.65
CA GLU A 99 1.34 -8.06 20.69
C GLU A 99 -0.06 -8.67 20.55
N SER A 100 -1.05 -8.08 21.23
CA SER A 100 -2.45 -8.47 21.11
C SER A 100 -2.98 -8.22 19.69
N PHE A 101 -2.62 -7.09 19.09
CA PHE A 101 -3.03 -6.78 17.72
C PHE A 101 -2.50 -7.79 16.72
N GLU A 102 -1.19 -8.07 16.73
CA GLU A 102 -0.60 -9.07 15.83
C GLU A 102 -1.28 -10.44 15.97
N LYS A 103 -1.65 -10.82 17.20
CA LYS A 103 -2.30 -12.11 17.49
C LYS A 103 -3.76 -12.19 17.02
N TYR A 104 -4.47 -11.07 16.93
CA TYR A 104 -5.92 -11.05 16.71
C TYR A 104 -6.35 -10.19 15.51
N CYS A 105 -5.40 -9.76 14.68
CA CYS A 105 -5.66 -8.81 13.59
C CYS A 105 -6.68 -9.32 12.57
N ASP A 106 -6.67 -10.61 12.28
CA ASP A 106 -7.66 -11.32 11.46
C ASP A 106 -9.08 -11.11 12.00
N ARG A 107 -9.28 -11.38 13.30
CA ARG A 107 -10.59 -11.28 13.95
C ARG A 107 -11.08 -9.82 14.02
N TYR A 108 -10.17 -8.88 14.27
CA TYR A 108 -10.51 -7.45 14.22
C TYR A 108 -10.89 -7.02 12.82
N LEU A 109 -10.17 -7.45 11.78
CA LEU A 109 -10.52 -7.11 10.40
C LEU A 109 -11.89 -7.64 10.00
N SER A 110 -12.19 -8.92 10.28
CA SER A 110 -13.51 -9.48 9.99
C SER A 110 -14.62 -8.73 10.72
N TYR A 111 -14.43 -8.41 12.01
CA TYR A 111 -15.47 -7.73 12.80
C TYR A 111 -15.67 -6.26 12.42
N LEU A 112 -14.58 -5.55 12.11
CA LEU A 112 -14.64 -4.12 11.72
C LEU A 112 -15.11 -3.94 10.27
N THR A 113 -15.19 -5.03 9.50
CA THR A 113 -15.80 -5.06 8.16
C THR A 113 -17.32 -5.18 8.27
N VAL A 114 -18.02 -4.08 8.01
CA VAL A 114 -19.50 -4.02 8.10
C VAL A 114 -20.15 -4.66 6.86
N SER A 115 -19.49 -4.54 5.71
CA SER A 115 -19.95 -5.16 4.47
C SER A 115 -19.97 -6.68 4.58
N GLU A 116 -21.17 -7.29 4.61
CA GLU A 116 -21.31 -8.74 4.81
C GLU A 116 -20.62 -9.55 3.72
N PHE A 117 -20.69 -9.09 2.47
CA PHE A 117 -20.01 -9.71 1.33
C PHE A 117 -18.49 -9.81 1.56
N HIS A 118 -17.83 -8.68 1.89
CA HIS A 118 -16.39 -8.67 2.14
C HIS A 118 -16.02 -9.47 3.39
N ARG A 119 -16.85 -9.38 4.45
CA ARG A 119 -16.64 -10.13 5.70
C ARG A 119 -16.66 -11.64 5.47
N GLN A 120 -17.63 -12.15 4.70
CA GLN A 120 -17.72 -13.58 4.38
C GLN A 120 -16.49 -14.07 3.61
N LEU A 121 -16.05 -13.32 2.59
CA LEU A 121 -14.85 -13.66 1.83
C LEU A 121 -13.58 -13.63 2.69
N LEU A 122 -13.48 -12.67 3.63
CA LEU A 122 -12.37 -12.60 4.58
C LEU A 122 -12.35 -13.81 5.51
N GLU A 123 -13.49 -14.15 6.10
CA GLU A 123 -13.61 -15.30 7.00
C GLU A 123 -13.29 -16.60 6.28
N GLU A 124 -13.74 -16.76 5.03
CA GLU A 124 -13.39 -17.92 4.20
C GLU A 124 -11.88 -18.02 3.98
N GLU A 125 -11.24 -16.95 3.50
CA GLU A 125 -9.79 -16.92 3.25
C GLU A 125 -8.95 -17.10 4.52
N PHE A 126 -9.40 -16.56 5.65
CA PHE A 126 -8.72 -16.73 6.92
C PHE A 126 -8.85 -18.15 7.47
N ASN A 127 -10.01 -18.79 7.33
CA ASN A 127 -10.25 -20.15 7.80
C ASN A 127 -9.53 -21.22 6.97
N GLN A 128 -9.20 -20.93 5.71
CA GLN A 128 -8.41 -21.83 4.86
C GLN A 128 -6.92 -21.88 5.27
N ARG A 129 -6.46 -20.96 6.12
CA ARG A 129 -5.06 -20.85 6.51
C ARG A 129 -4.79 -21.70 7.75
N THR A 130 -3.72 -22.50 7.69
CA THR A 130 -3.27 -23.35 8.81
C THR A 130 -2.28 -22.65 9.73
N GLU A 131 -1.62 -21.60 9.25
CA GLU A 131 -0.64 -20.82 9.99
C GLU A 131 -1.26 -19.57 10.63
N PRO A 132 -0.74 -19.11 11.78
CA PRO A 132 -1.14 -17.83 12.35
C PRO A 132 -0.94 -16.69 11.35
N LEU A 133 -2.01 -15.94 11.08
CA LEU A 133 -1.96 -14.82 10.18
C LEU A 133 -1.22 -13.64 10.84
N THR A 134 -0.26 -13.09 10.11
CA THR A 134 0.39 -11.82 10.47
C THR A 134 -0.44 -10.65 9.93
N TRP A 135 -0.25 -9.45 10.49
CA TRP A 135 -0.89 -8.25 9.95
C TRP A 135 -0.66 -8.09 8.44
N ASP A 136 0.57 -8.33 8.00
CA ASP A 136 0.97 -8.23 6.59
C ASP A 136 0.17 -9.18 5.70
N ALA A 137 -0.08 -10.42 6.16
CA ALA A 137 -0.89 -11.38 5.43
C ALA A 137 -2.37 -10.96 5.41
N CYS A 138 -2.91 -10.51 6.53
CA CYS A 138 -4.29 -10.03 6.61
C CYS A 138 -4.53 -8.80 5.74
N GLU A 139 -3.61 -7.84 5.74
CA GLU A 139 -3.63 -6.64 4.89
C GLU A 139 -3.67 -6.99 3.40
N THR A 140 -2.81 -7.92 2.97
CA THR A 140 -2.80 -8.40 1.58
C THR A 140 -4.11 -9.09 1.20
N ILE A 141 -4.63 -9.99 2.04
CA ILE A 141 -5.91 -10.68 1.78
C ILE A 141 -7.05 -9.66 1.70
N PHE A 142 -7.10 -8.72 2.64
CA PHE A 142 -8.14 -7.69 2.69
C PHE A 142 -8.15 -6.83 1.43
N LEU A 143 -7.00 -6.29 1.02
CA LEU A 143 -6.92 -5.44 -0.17
C LEU A 143 -7.22 -6.21 -1.46
N ARG A 144 -6.89 -7.50 -1.52
CA ARG A 144 -7.26 -8.34 -2.66
C ARG A 144 -8.77 -8.55 -2.78
N ILE A 145 -9.47 -8.62 -1.65
CA ILE A 145 -10.93 -8.77 -1.59
C ILE A 145 -11.64 -7.43 -1.83
N ALA A 146 -11.16 -6.36 -1.18
CA ALA A 146 -11.79 -5.04 -1.22
C ALA A 146 -11.51 -4.25 -2.50
N LEU A 147 -10.43 -4.55 -3.23
CA LEU A 147 -10.11 -3.91 -4.50
C LEU A 147 -10.27 -4.89 -5.65
N ASN A 148 -10.88 -4.44 -6.73
CA ASN A 148 -10.90 -5.17 -7.98
C ASN A 148 -9.53 -5.12 -8.69
N GLU A 149 -9.34 -5.95 -9.71
CA GLU A 149 -8.07 -6.04 -10.42
C GLU A 149 -7.62 -4.72 -11.06
N GLN A 150 -8.56 -3.96 -11.65
CA GLN A 150 -8.25 -2.67 -12.27
C GLN A 150 -7.77 -1.65 -11.23
N GLU A 151 -8.40 -1.60 -10.07
CA GLU A 151 -7.98 -0.75 -8.95
C GLU A 151 -6.59 -1.13 -8.45
N ARG A 152 -6.31 -2.43 -8.30
CA ARG A 152 -4.97 -2.90 -7.90
C ARG A 152 -3.90 -2.50 -8.92
N ILE A 153 -4.18 -2.67 -10.21
CA ILE A 153 -3.26 -2.28 -11.30
C ILE A 153 -3.06 -0.76 -11.32
N ALA A 154 -4.13 0.03 -11.21
CA ALA A 154 -4.05 1.48 -11.18
C ALA A 154 -3.13 1.99 -10.06
N GLN A 155 -3.06 1.24 -8.97
CA GLN A 155 -2.33 1.62 -7.77
C GLN A 155 -0.86 1.23 -7.85
N VAL A 156 -0.55 0.08 -8.44
CA VAL A 156 0.83 -0.25 -8.87
C VAL A 156 1.32 0.78 -9.88
N LYS A 157 0.49 1.17 -10.84
CA LYS A 157 0.84 2.19 -11.84
C LYS A 157 1.13 3.54 -11.18
N ALA A 158 0.27 4.01 -10.27
CA ALA A 158 0.50 5.26 -9.55
C ALA A 158 1.79 5.26 -8.72
N LEU A 159 2.12 4.12 -8.08
CA LEU A 159 3.40 3.93 -7.39
C LEU A 159 4.59 4.13 -8.34
N LEU A 160 4.52 3.53 -9.54
CA LEU A 160 5.59 3.58 -10.53
C LEU A 160 5.72 4.97 -11.18
N GLU A 161 4.60 5.65 -11.44
CA GLU A 161 4.60 7.01 -12.02
C GLU A 161 5.14 8.05 -11.04
N THR A 162 4.80 7.93 -9.75
CA THR A 162 5.27 8.87 -8.73
C THR A 162 6.71 8.63 -8.29
N GLY A 163 7.23 7.42 -8.48
CA GLY A 163 8.58 7.03 -8.10
C GLY A 163 8.88 7.27 -6.61
N ARG A 164 10.12 7.63 -6.30
CA ARG A 164 10.57 7.97 -4.95
C ARG A 164 10.11 9.38 -4.56
N LYS A 165 9.52 9.53 -3.37
CA LYS A 165 9.17 10.87 -2.85
C LYS A 165 10.43 11.63 -2.42
N ASP A 166 10.41 12.97 -2.49
CA ASP A 166 11.59 13.81 -2.17
C ASP A 166 12.19 13.52 -0.78
N ASN A 167 11.33 13.36 0.23
CA ASN A 167 11.70 13.12 1.62
C ASN A 167 11.84 11.63 1.99
N GLU A 168 11.79 10.73 1.01
CA GLU A 168 11.82 9.28 1.22
C GLU A 168 13.22 8.72 0.96
N SER A 169 13.80 8.01 1.92
CA SER A 169 15.06 7.29 1.70
C SER A 169 14.89 6.11 0.73
N PHE A 170 15.96 5.67 0.07
CA PHE A 170 15.90 4.48 -0.80
C PHE A 170 15.40 3.23 -0.06
N ARG A 171 15.74 3.09 1.23
CA ARG A 171 15.21 2.00 2.06
C ARG A 171 13.70 2.09 2.24
N GLN A 172 13.17 3.27 2.55
CA GLN A 172 11.72 3.47 2.68
C GLN A 172 11.01 3.23 1.34
N PHE A 173 11.58 3.73 0.24
CA PHE A 173 11.04 3.51 -1.09
C PHE A 173 11.01 2.02 -1.46
N ALA A 174 12.11 1.30 -1.25
CA ALA A 174 12.18 -0.14 -1.47
C ALA A 174 11.16 -0.92 -0.61
N MET A 175 10.98 -0.53 0.66
CA MET A 175 9.98 -1.13 1.54
C MET A 175 8.55 -0.88 1.05
N ARG A 176 8.27 0.33 0.56
CA ARG A 176 6.97 0.69 -0.02
C ARG A 176 6.69 -0.13 -1.28
N ILE A 177 7.65 -0.22 -2.21
CA ILE A 177 7.54 -1.05 -3.42
C ILE A 177 7.27 -2.51 -3.05
N ALA A 178 8.06 -3.09 -2.14
CA ALA A 178 7.91 -4.48 -1.74
C ALA A 178 6.55 -4.76 -1.09
N ARG A 179 6.05 -3.84 -0.25
CA ARG A 179 4.71 -3.92 0.35
C ARG A 179 3.63 -3.89 -0.74
N ASP A 180 3.68 -2.91 -1.63
CA ASP A 180 2.64 -2.69 -2.65
C ASP A 180 2.58 -3.87 -3.64
N ILE A 181 3.72 -4.36 -4.12
CA ILE A 181 3.78 -5.50 -5.05
C ILE A 181 3.19 -6.76 -4.41
N ARG A 182 3.51 -7.01 -3.14
CA ARG A 182 2.91 -8.11 -2.37
C ARG A 182 1.40 -7.94 -2.22
N ILE A 183 0.95 -6.75 -1.83
CA ILE A 183 -0.47 -6.42 -1.63
C ILE A 183 -1.27 -6.62 -2.93
N TYR A 184 -0.76 -6.14 -4.05
CA TYR A 184 -1.46 -6.20 -5.33
C TYR A 184 -1.25 -7.50 -6.10
N GLY A 185 -0.51 -8.46 -5.54
CA GLY A 185 -0.30 -9.78 -6.14
C GLY A 185 0.51 -9.74 -7.42
N VAL A 186 1.41 -8.76 -7.55
CA VAL A 186 2.31 -8.66 -8.71
C VAL A 186 3.35 -9.77 -8.63
N LYS A 187 3.49 -10.55 -9.70
CA LYS A 187 4.52 -11.60 -9.78
C LYS A 187 5.92 -10.99 -9.68
N ASP A 188 6.81 -11.65 -8.96
CA ASP A 188 8.17 -11.15 -8.68
C ASP A 188 9.02 -11.00 -9.96
N ASP A 189 8.74 -11.80 -10.97
CA ASP A 189 9.40 -11.83 -12.28
C ASP A 189 8.69 -10.99 -13.35
N ASN A 190 7.77 -10.09 -12.95
CA ASN A 190 7.02 -9.27 -13.90
C ASN A 190 7.94 -8.24 -14.58
N GLU A 191 8.35 -8.55 -15.82
CA GLU A 191 9.28 -7.75 -16.63
C GLU A 191 8.81 -6.30 -16.84
N MET A 192 7.50 -6.09 -17.03
CA MET A 192 6.94 -4.75 -17.22
C MET A 192 7.11 -3.91 -15.96
N VAL A 193 6.81 -4.47 -14.78
CA VAL A 193 6.99 -3.78 -13.50
C VAL A 193 8.47 -3.53 -13.22
N LEU A 194 9.35 -4.49 -13.52
CA LEU A 194 10.80 -4.33 -13.39
C LEU A 194 11.34 -3.21 -14.26
N THR A 195 10.90 -3.12 -15.52
CA THR A 195 11.28 -2.06 -16.45
C THR A 195 10.85 -0.69 -15.93
N LEU A 196 9.60 -0.59 -15.48
CA LEU A 196 9.08 0.66 -14.91
C LEU A 196 9.79 1.03 -13.60
N LEU A 197 10.11 0.07 -12.73
CA LEU A 197 10.90 0.30 -11.53
C LEU A 197 12.29 0.84 -11.86
N GLY A 198 12.95 0.31 -12.90
CA GLY A 198 14.21 0.85 -13.42
C GLY A 198 14.09 2.32 -13.81
N ALA A 199 12.98 2.72 -14.42
CA ALA A 199 12.71 4.11 -14.78
C ALA A 199 12.42 5.03 -13.58
N THR A 200 12.13 4.50 -12.39
CA THR A 200 11.88 5.31 -11.18
C THR A 200 13.15 5.77 -10.46
N VAL A 201 14.32 5.28 -10.88
CA VAL A 201 15.63 5.64 -10.33
C VAL A 201 16.48 6.29 -11.42
N SER A 202 17.48 7.10 -11.05
CA SER A 202 18.40 7.67 -12.03
C SER A 202 19.27 6.58 -12.65
N ASP A 203 19.69 6.78 -13.90
CA ASP A 203 20.58 5.85 -14.62
C ASP A 203 21.86 5.56 -13.83
N ASP A 204 22.45 6.59 -13.20
CA ASP A 204 23.63 6.44 -12.34
C ASP A 204 23.38 5.50 -11.15
N LEU A 205 22.22 5.61 -10.51
CA LEU A 205 21.85 4.74 -9.40
C LEU A 205 21.54 3.33 -9.90
N LEU A 206 20.84 3.20 -11.02
CA LEU A 206 20.53 1.93 -11.65
C LEU A 206 21.81 1.16 -12.00
N ASN A 207 22.79 1.83 -12.60
CA ASN A 207 24.09 1.26 -12.91
C ASN A 207 24.81 0.77 -11.65
N GLN A 208 24.83 1.58 -10.57
CA GLN A 208 25.40 1.14 -9.29
C GLN A 208 24.65 -0.06 -8.70
N MET A 209 23.33 -0.08 -8.83
CA MET A 209 22.50 -1.21 -8.40
C MET A 209 22.84 -2.48 -9.17
N VAL A 210 23.01 -2.40 -10.50
CA VAL A 210 23.42 -3.53 -11.35
C VAL A 210 24.82 -4.02 -10.96
N THR A 211 25.78 -3.13 -10.72
CA THR A 211 27.12 -3.53 -10.22
C THR A 211 27.04 -4.27 -8.89
N ARG A 212 26.17 -3.84 -7.96
CA ARG A 212 25.95 -4.55 -6.69
C ARG A 212 25.24 -5.89 -6.87
N LEU A 213 24.35 -6.01 -7.86
CA LEU A 213 23.72 -7.26 -8.22
C LEU A 213 24.77 -8.24 -8.77
N GLN A 214 25.63 -7.80 -9.68
CA GLN A 214 26.74 -8.59 -10.25
C GLN A 214 27.69 -9.12 -9.18
N ALA A 215 28.00 -8.32 -8.16
CA ALA A 215 28.83 -8.77 -7.04
C ALA A 215 28.21 -9.95 -6.25
N ARG A 216 26.88 -10.14 -6.33
CA ARG A 216 26.14 -11.24 -5.68
C ARG A 216 25.76 -12.36 -6.65
N LYS A 217 25.57 -12.01 -7.92
CA LYS A 217 25.13 -12.86 -9.03
C LYS A 217 25.96 -12.49 -10.28
N PRO A 218 27.16 -13.08 -10.48
CA PRO A 218 28.11 -12.65 -11.50
C PRO A 218 27.56 -12.61 -12.94
N ASP A 219 26.60 -13.48 -13.26
CA ASP A 219 25.99 -13.56 -14.60
C ASP A 219 24.81 -12.59 -14.79
N ALA A 220 24.42 -11.84 -13.77
CA ALA A 220 23.27 -10.93 -13.84
C ALA A 220 23.65 -9.62 -14.55
N VAL A 221 23.06 -9.38 -15.72
CA VAL A 221 23.18 -8.10 -16.45
C VAL A 221 22.06 -7.12 -16.13
N THR A 222 20.93 -7.62 -15.64
CA THR A 222 19.73 -6.85 -15.31
C THR A 222 19.00 -7.48 -14.11
N PHE A 223 18.03 -6.78 -13.55
CA PHE A 223 17.14 -7.32 -12.53
C PHE A 223 16.07 -8.20 -13.18
N THR A 224 15.99 -9.46 -12.76
CA THR A 224 14.93 -10.42 -13.15
C THR A 224 13.91 -10.67 -12.03
N SER A 225 14.12 -10.04 -10.87
CA SER A 225 13.30 -10.20 -9.67
C SER A 225 13.10 -8.85 -9.00
N ILE A 226 11.84 -8.54 -8.69
CA ILE A 226 11.45 -7.34 -7.93
C ILE A 226 12.03 -7.41 -6.51
N SER A 227 12.08 -8.60 -5.92
CA SER A 227 12.74 -8.84 -4.64
C SER A 227 14.22 -8.46 -4.70
N ASP A 228 14.94 -8.85 -5.75
CA ASP A 228 16.35 -8.48 -5.90
C ASP A 228 16.53 -6.98 -6.12
N PHE A 229 15.65 -6.36 -6.91
CA PHE A 229 15.63 -4.92 -7.13
C PHE A 229 15.47 -4.16 -5.81
N THR A 230 14.41 -4.47 -5.06
CA THR A 230 14.10 -3.80 -3.79
C THR A 230 15.15 -4.07 -2.71
N LYS A 231 15.65 -5.31 -2.59
CA LYS A 231 16.76 -5.64 -1.67
C LYS A 231 18.01 -4.85 -2.00
N THR A 232 18.36 -4.74 -3.28
CA THR A 232 19.56 -4.02 -3.72
C THR A 232 19.43 -2.52 -3.47
N LEU A 233 18.29 -1.94 -3.86
CA LEU A 233 17.94 -0.54 -3.62
C LEU A 233 17.98 -0.17 -2.13
N SER A 234 17.45 -1.04 -1.26
CA SER A 234 17.40 -0.80 0.18
C SER A 234 18.79 -0.65 0.84
N GLY A 235 19.84 -1.16 0.20
CA GLY A 235 21.22 -1.05 0.66
C GLY A 235 21.91 0.28 0.29
N PHE A 236 21.24 1.16 -0.45
CA PHE A 236 21.79 2.48 -0.79
C PHE A 236 21.47 3.51 0.28
N VAL A 237 22.46 4.34 0.61
CA VAL A 237 22.26 5.52 1.46
C VAL A 237 21.65 6.62 0.58
N GLY A 238 20.44 7.05 0.91
CA GLY A 238 19.78 8.16 0.21
C GLY A 238 20.19 9.53 0.74
N PRO A 239 19.84 10.63 0.05
CA PRO A 239 19.99 11.97 0.59
C PRO A 239 19.23 12.07 1.93
N ASN A 240 19.96 12.39 2.99
CA ASN A 240 19.49 12.41 4.38
C ASN A 240 18.60 13.62 4.71
N SER A 241 17.70 14.04 3.82
CA SER A 241 16.82 15.19 4.05
C SER A 241 15.87 14.99 5.24
N ALA A 242 15.68 13.74 5.69
CA ALA A 242 14.88 13.41 6.87
C ALA A 242 15.67 13.47 8.21
N ARG A 243 17.00 13.62 8.18
CA ARG A 243 17.83 13.59 9.40
C ARG A 243 18.03 14.98 10.05
N ASP A 244 17.78 16.05 9.31
CA ASP A 244 18.03 17.43 9.78
C ASP A 244 16.87 18.07 10.56
N LYS A 245 15.74 17.38 10.77
CA LYS A 245 14.63 17.91 11.59
C LYS A 245 14.64 17.48 13.06
N SER A 246 15.60 16.66 13.49
CA SER A 246 15.69 16.17 14.88
C SER A 246 16.94 16.59 15.65
N SER A 247 17.81 17.43 15.07
CA SER A 247 18.97 18.04 15.76
C SER A 247 18.73 19.49 16.19
N GLY A 248 17.51 19.83 16.60
CA GLY A 248 17.22 21.03 17.39
C GLY A 248 17.57 20.84 18.87
N GLY A 249 18.83 20.51 19.17
CA GLY A 249 19.35 20.48 20.53
C GLY A 249 19.98 21.83 20.90
N PRO A 250 19.71 22.40 22.08
CA PRO A 250 20.22 23.73 22.43
C PRO A 250 21.74 23.68 22.59
N ILE A 251 22.43 24.54 21.83
CA ILE A 251 23.86 24.80 21.98
C ILE A 251 24.10 25.43 23.36
N ARG A 252 24.42 24.60 24.35
CA ARG A 252 25.16 25.02 25.55
C ARG A 252 26.64 24.99 25.19
N LYS A 253 27.23 26.15 24.86
CA LYS A 253 28.68 26.35 25.00
C LYS A 253 28.93 27.35 26.11
N GLY A 254 29.70 26.87 27.07
CA GLY A 254 29.98 27.52 28.34
C GLY A 254 30.94 28.69 28.25
N GLN A 255 30.97 29.36 29.39
CA GLN A 255 31.85 30.44 29.81
C GLN A 255 33.33 30.08 29.65
N GLU A 256 34.12 30.99 29.10
CA GLU A 256 35.49 31.25 29.58
C GLU A 256 35.74 32.78 29.63
N LYS A 257 36.48 33.16 30.67
CA LYS A 257 36.68 34.52 31.21
C LYS A 257 37.78 35.31 30.47
N PRO A 258 37.92 36.63 30.74
CA PRO A 258 38.57 37.60 29.85
C PRO A 258 40.06 37.85 30.17
N ARG A 259 40.80 38.41 29.21
CA ARG A 259 42.07 39.12 29.41
C ARG A 259 42.15 40.39 28.54
N PHE A 260 41.88 41.53 29.19
CA PHE A 260 42.62 42.81 29.17
C PHE A 260 43.91 42.85 28.29
N SER A 261 44.28 43.89 27.51
CA SER A 261 44.02 45.36 27.52
C SER A 261 44.58 46.00 26.19
N PRO A 262 44.73 47.34 26.01
CA PRO A 262 43.73 48.39 25.77
C PRO A 262 44.15 49.42 24.65
N ILE A 263 43.36 50.51 24.52
CA ILE A 263 43.66 51.83 23.88
C ILE A 263 43.39 51.85 22.35
N ASP A 264 42.52 52.70 21.78
CA ASP A 264 42.42 54.15 21.99
C ASP A 264 41.03 54.78 21.72
N LYS A 265 40.91 56.01 22.22
CA LYS A 265 39.73 56.88 22.35
C LYS A 265 39.26 57.55 21.05
N LYS A 266 37.95 57.80 20.95
CA LYS A 266 37.26 59.09 20.65
C LYS A 266 35.77 58.78 20.35
N ALA A 267 34.83 59.01 21.25
CA ALA A 267 34.19 60.29 21.58
C ALA A 267 33.61 61.02 20.36
N HIS A 268 32.30 60.83 20.13
CA HIS A 268 31.41 61.91 19.76
C HIS A 268 29.97 61.58 20.17
N GLU A 269 29.52 62.27 21.22
CA GLU A 269 28.11 62.60 21.43
C GLU A 269 27.62 63.49 20.27
N ASN A 270 26.38 63.26 19.84
CA ASN A 270 25.34 64.29 19.72
C ASN A 270 24.04 63.62 19.27
N ALA A 271 23.01 63.71 20.12
CA ALA A 271 21.84 64.57 19.92
C ALA A 271 20.77 63.87 19.04
N ASP A 272 19.76 63.32 19.68
CA ASP A 272 18.48 64.01 19.94
C ASP A 272 17.63 64.25 18.68
N ASN A 273 16.56 63.46 18.62
CA ASN A 273 15.19 63.97 18.69
C ASN A 273 14.62 64.70 17.46
N ARG A 274 13.50 64.16 16.96
CA ARG A 274 12.38 64.74 16.17
C ARG A 274 12.15 63.96 14.87
N ASN A 275 10.94 63.78 14.36
CA ASN A 275 9.55 63.94 14.82
C ASN A 275 8.70 63.42 13.64
N ASN A 276 7.51 62.89 13.94
CA ASN A 276 6.29 62.92 13.12
C ASN A 276 6.29 62.51 11.63
N GLY A 277 5.38 61.57 11.33
CA GLY A 277 4.46 61.73 10.21
C GLY A 277 4.09 60.45 9.47
N PRO A 278 2.83 59.98 9.54
CA PRO A 278 2.31 58.97 8.62
C PRO A 278 1.86 59.66 7.32
N SER A 279 2.14 59.05 6.16
CA SER A 279 1.49 59.43 4.91
C SER A 279 0.80 58.21 4.33
N PHE A 280 -0.51 58.30 4.25
CA PHE A 280 -1.38 57.46 3.44
C PHE A 280 -1.04 57.69 1.96
N TYR A 281 -0.79 56.61 1.23
CA TYR A 281 -1.48 56.20 0.00
C TYR A 281 -1.08 54.76 -0.31
#